data_AF-X1B193-F1
#
_entry.id   AF-X1B193-F1
#
_cell.length_a   1.000
_cell.length_b   1.000
_cell.length_c   1.000
_cell.angle_alpha   90.00
_cell.angle_beta   90.00
_cell.angle_gamma   90.00
#
_symmetry.space_group_name_H-M   'P 1'
#
loop_
_entity.id
_entity.type
_entity.pdbx_description
1 polymer ?
#
loop_
_entity_poly.entity_id
_entity_poly.type
_entity_poly.pdbx_seq_one_letter_code
_entity_poly.pdbx_strand_id
1 'polypeptide(L)'
;GETHIEVAAEKMMRKFGVGVTLSTPKVPYKETITTSAKAEYKHRKQTGGHGQYGHVLLELEPLPRGNGCEFVDKVVGGVIPKNYIPAVAKGVNEAMGDGVLAHYPVVDIKTRVYDGSFHPVDSSEICFKIAGAGALKRGLSQGQPILLEPIMNIKVSASEDFTGDIIGDLNTKRAKVLGMNPGGGINVIEAQAPQAEILRYAIDLKSITQGRGSYTVGFSHYAEVPSHVTQKIIAQRQAEKA
;
A
#
# COMPACT_ATOMS: atom_id res chain seq x y z
N GLY A 1 25.35 4.82 9.34
CA GLY A 1 24.36 4.22 10.26
C GLY A 1 23.56 5.31 10.94
N GLU A 2 22.68 4.97 11.88
CA GLU A 2 21.80 5.91 12.61
C GLU A 2 22.59 7.06 13.27
N THR A 3 23.73 6.76 13.92
CA THR A 3 24.63 7.78 14.48
C THR A 3 25.12 8.81 13.45
N HIS A 4 25.30 8.43 12.18
CA HIS A 4 25.68 9.39 11.15
C HIS A 4 24.55 10.38 10.84
N ILE A 5 23.29 9.92 10.94
CA ILE A 5 22.10 10.75 10.72
C ILE A 5 21.93 11.71 11.90
N GLU A 6 22.11 11.23 13.13
CA GLU A 6 22.06 12.06 14.34
C GLU A 6 23.14 13.15 14.34
N VAL A 7 24.39 12.78 14.06
CA VAL A 7 25.51 13.73 13.95
C VAL A 7 25.27 14.74 12.82
N ALA A 8 24.68 14.31 11.70
CA ALA A 8 24.32 15.23 10.62
C ALA A 8 23.24 16.23 11.05
N ALA A 9 22.20 15.77 11.76
CA ALA A 9 21.14 16.63 12.29
C ALA A 9 21.67 17.63 13.32
N GLU A 10 22.55 17.18 14.24
CA GLU A 10 23.20 18.05 15.22
C GLU A 10 24.09 19.10 14.53
N LYS A 11 24.84 18.69 13.50
CA LYS A 11 25.67 19.60 12.70
C LYS A 11 24.81 20.63 11.98
N MET A 12 23.61 20.28 11.52
CA MET A 12 22.67 21.22 10.92
C MET A 12 22.18 22.26 11.93
N MET A 13 21.81 21.82 13.13
CA MET A 13 21.43 22.72 14.22
C MET A 13 22.59 23.66 14.60
N ARG A 14 23.78 23.12 14.85
CA ARG A 14 24.93 23.90 15.33
C ARG A 14 25.47 24.89 14.29
N LYS A 15 25.50 24.50 13.00
CA LYS A 15 26.10 25.35 11.94
C LYS A 15 25.10 26.29 11.27
N PHE A 16 23.84 25.87 11.15
CA PHE A 16 22.86 26.59 10.34
C PHE A 16 21.62 27.02 11.15
N GLY A 17 21.53 26.65 12.45
CA GLY A 17 20.37 26.96 13.29
C GLY A 17 19.10 26.22 12.87
N VAL A 18 19.21 25.16 12.06
CA VAL A 18 18.07 24.42 11.52
C VAL A 18 17.78 23.20 12.41
N GLY A 19 16.62 23.20 13.05
CA GLY A 19 16.09 22.04 13.76
C GLY A 19 15.50 21.01 12.80
N VAL A 20 15.91 19.75 12.96
CA VAL A 20 15.44 18.63 12.14
C VAL A 20 14.86 17.56 13.06
N THR A 21 13.63 17.12 12.76
CA THR A 21 12.99 15.99 13.45
C THR A 21 13.29 14.70 12.70
N LEU A 22 13.98 13.76 13.35
CA LEU A 22 14.20 12.44 12.81
C LEU A 22 12.98 11.55 13.11
N SER A 23 12.53 10.80 12.11
CA SER A 23 11.46 9.82 12.27
C SER A 23 11.74 8.58 11.43
N THR A 24 11.20 7.44 11.86
CA THR A 24 11.32 6.18 11.14
C THR A 24 10.57 6.27 9.81
N PRO A 25 11.17 5.85 8.68
CA PRO A 25 10.48 5.83 7.40
C PRO A 25 9.19 5.02 7.47
N LYS A 26 8.11 5.56 6.89
CA LYS A 26 6.83 4.85 6.80
C LYS A 26 6.94 3.71 5.81
N VAL A 27 6.39 2.56 6.18
CA VAL A 27 6.30 1.40 5.29
C VAL A 27 5.19 1.64 4.26
N PRO A 28 5.47 1.49 2.95
CA PRO A 28 4.49 1.75 1.90
C PRO A 28 3.54 0.57 1.75
N TYR A 29 2.66 0.36 2.74
CA TYR A 29 1.56 -0.62 2.64
C TYR A 29 0.62 -0.26 1.48
N LYS A 30 -0.10 -1.27 1.01
CA LYS A 30 -1.12 -1.13 -0.04
C LYS A 30 -2.39 -1.88 0.35
N GLU A 31 -3.48 -1.58 -0.34
CA GLU A 31 -4.76 -2.27 -0.19
C GLU A 31 -5.14 -2.99 -1.48
N THR A 32 -5.97 -4.01 -1.38
CA THR A 32 -6.51 -4.77 -2.51
C THR A 32 -7.74 -5.55 -2.05
N ILE A 33 -8.46 -6.21 -2.95
CA ILE A 33 -9.61 -7.07 -2.64
C ILE A 33 -9.25 -8.54 -2.90
N THR A 34 -9.97 -9.47 -2.27
CA THR A 34 -9.80 -10.91 -2.49
C THR A 34 -10.96 -11.53 -3.27
N THR A 35 -12.13 -10.87 -3.26
CA THR A 35 -13.32 -11.33 -3.96
C THR A 35 -13.86 -10.25 -4.89
N SER A 36 -14.50 -10.67 -5.99
CA SER A 36 -15.19 -9.75 -6.88
C SER A 36 -16.43 -9.16 -6.19
N ALA A 37 -16.72 -7.90 -6.46
CA ALA A 37 -17.85 -7.20 -5.86
C ALA A 37 -18.56 -6.32 -6.90
N LYS A 38 -19.89 -6.22 -6.78
CA LYS A 38 -20.69 -5.27 -7.57
C LYS A 38 -21.25 -4.22 -6.63
N ALA A 39 -20.98 -2.97 -6.93
CA ALA A 39 -21.39 -1.86 -6.09
C ALA A 39 -22.08 -0.77 -6.90
N GLU A 40 -23.14 -0.23 -6.30
CA GLU A 40 -23.90 0.89 -6.82
C GLU A 40 -23.71 2.10 -5.91
N TYR A 41 -23.53 3.27 -6.52
CA TYR A 41 -23.62 4.53 -5.79
C TYR A 41 -24.35 5.59 -6.59
N LYS A 42 -25.33 6.21 -5.92
CA LYS A 42 -26.13 7.31 -6.43
C LYS A 42 -25.87 8.57 -5.63
N HIS A 43 -25.18 9.52 -6.25
CA HIS A 43 -25.03 10.88 -5.75
C HIS A 43 -26.26 11.69 -6.16
N ARG A 44 -27.17 11.96 -5.20
CA ARG A 44 -28.32 12.84 -5.41
C ARG A 44 -28.34 13.90 -4.31
N LYS A 45 -28.19 15.16 -4.67
CA LYS A 45 -28.42 16.30 -3.76
C LYS A 45 -29.36 17.29 -4.43
N GLN A 46 -30.41 17.67 -3.70
CA GLN A 46 -31.31 18.72 -4.11
C GLN A 46 -31.08 19.90 -3.18
N THR A 47 -30.13 20.76 -3.57
CA THR A 47 -30.00 22.10 -2.99
C THR A 47 -31.05 23.01 -3.64
N GLY A 48 -31.48 24.09 -2.99
CA GLY A 48 -32.51 25.01 -3.51
C GLY A 48 -32.19 25.74 -4.84
N GLY A 49 -31.15 25.33 -5.57
CA GLY A 49 -30.74 25.78 -6.90
C GLY A 49 -30.53 24.58 -7.85
N HIS A 50 -29.46 24.58 -8.66
CA HIS A 50 -29.14 23.45 -9.54
C HIS A 50 -29.02 22.13 -8.76
N GLY A 51 -29.75 21.10 -9.20
CA GLY A 51 -29.66 19.77 -8.61
C GLY A 51 -28.33 19.10 -8.96
N GLN A 52 -27.99 18.07 -8.17
CA GLN A 52 -26.83 17.22 -8.42
C GLN A 52 -27.30 15.78 -8.58
N TYR A 53 -26.93 15.15 -9.69
CA TYR A 53 -27.26 13.77 -9.99
C TYR A 53 -26.11 13.04 -10.69
N GLY A 54 -25.66 11.94 -10.10
CA GLY A 54 -24.76 10.98 -10.75
C GLY A 54 -25.03 9.59 -10.20
N HIS A 55 -25.16 8.59 -11.07
CA HIS A 55 -25.44 7.23 -10.68
C HIS A 55 -24.55 6.26 -11.46
N VAL A 56 -23.76 5.47 -10.75
CA VAL A 56 -22.75 4.58 -11.33
C VAL A 56 -22.82 3.21 -10.65
N LEU A 57 -22.80 2.16 -11.47
CA LEU A 57 -22.61 0.79 -11.05
C LEU A 57 -21.23 0.31 -11.52
N LEU A 58 -20.44 -0.19 -10.57
CA LEU A 58 -19.12 -0.74 -10.80
C LEU A 58 -19.09 -2.23 -10.47
N GLU A 59 -18.36 -2.99 -11.28
CA GLU A 59 -17.91 -4.34 -10.99
C GLU A 59 -16.40 -4.28 -10.72
N LEU A 60 -15.99 -4.73 -9.54
CA LEU A 60 -14.60 -4.83 -9.12
C LEU A 60 -14.18 -6.30 -9.14
N GLU A 61 -12.99 -6.56 -9.66
CA GLU A 61 -12.39 -7.89 -9.67
C GLU A 61 -10.93 -7.80 -9.22
N PRO A 62 -10.42 -8.73 -8.39
CA PRO A 62 -9.01 -8.79 -8.06
C PRO A 62 -8.18 -9.19 -9.29
N LEU A 63 -7.03 -8.56 -9.45
CA LEU A 63 -6.02 -8.93 -10.45
C LEU A 63 -4.86 -9.70 -9.77
N PRO A 64 -4.08 -10.47 -10.54
CA PRO A 64 -2.86 -11.07 -9.99
C PRO A 64 -1.90 -9.97 -9.50
N ARG A 65 -1.12 -10.30 -8.48
CA ARG A 65 -0.23 -9.34 -7.80
C ARG A 65 0.76 -8.70 -8.78
N GLY A 66 0.89 -7.38 -8.71
CA GLY A 66 1.81 -6.61 -9.55
C GLY A 66 1.24 -6.17 -10.91
N ASN A 67 -0.03 -6.43 -11.20
CA ASN A 67 -0.68 -5.95 -12.43
C ASN A 67 -1.21 -4.51 -12.32
N GLY A 68 -1.20 -3.92 -11.11
CA GLY A 68 -1.64 -2.54 -10.92
C GLY A 68 -3.16 -2.42 -11.02
N CYS A 69 -3.66 -1.25 -11.44
CA CYS A 69 -5.09 -0.98 -11.54
C CYS A 69 -5.52 -0.78 -12.98
N GLU A 70 -6.64 -1.37 -13.35
CA GLU A 70 -7.25 -1.23 -14.67
C GLU A 70 -8.68 -0.67 -14.55
N PHE A 71 -9.04 0.29 -15.41
CA PHE A 71 -10.40 0.79 -15.55
C PHE A 71 -10.93 0.45 -16.95
N VAL A 72 -12.12 -0.15 -17.02
CA VAL A 72 -12.75 -0.56 -18.27
C VAL A 72 -14.16 0.01 -18.37
N ASP A 73 -14.47 0.61 -19.52
CA ASP A 73 -15.82 1.00 -19.89
C ASP A 73 -16.54 -0.17 -20.58
N LYS A 74 -17.65 -0.62 -19.98
CA LYS A 74 -18.58 -1.61 -20.54
C LYS A 74 -20.01 -1.06 -20.65
N VAL A 75 -20.19 0.26 -20.56
CA VAL A 75 -21.52 0.88 -20.64
C VAL A 75 -22.11 0.70 -22.04
N VAL A 76 -23.32 0.16 -22.10
CA VAL A 76 -24.10 -0.03 -23.34
C VAL A 76 -25.37 0.82 -23.32
N GLY A 77 -25.94 1.10 -24.48
CA GLY A 77 -27.26 1.77 -24.58
C GLY A 77 -27.30 3.24 -24.15
N GLY A 78 -26.17 3.86 -23.80
CA GLY A 78 -26.10 5.28 -23.45
C GLY A 78 -26.71 5.64 -22.09
N VAL A 79 -26.88 4.66 -21.19
CA VAL A 79 -27.38 4.86 -19.81
C VAL A 79 -26.51 5.83 -18.99
N ILE A 80 -25.22 5.93 -19.34
CA ILE A 80 -24.33 7.02 -18.97
C ILE A 80 -23.82 7.65 -20.27
N PRO A 81 -24.00 8.98 -20.48
CA PRO A 81 -23.41 9.69 -21.59
C PRO A 81 -21.88 9.53 -21.64
N LYS A 82 -21.32 9.24 -22.82
CA LYS A 82 -19.88 8.94 -23.01
C LYS A 82 -18.94 10.03 -22.50
N ASN A 83 -19.38 11.29 -22.51
CA ASN A 83 -18.63 12.43 -21.97
C ASN A 83 -18.44 12.37 -20.44
N TYR A 84 -19.28 11.64 -19.71
CA TYR A 84 -19.13 11.49 -18.25
C TYR A 84 -18.26 10.30 -17.84
N ILE A 85 -17.99 9.33 -18.72
CA ILE A 85 -17.16 8.16 -18.42
C ILE A 85 -15.73 8.54 -17.96
N PRO A 86 -15.03 9.51 -18.58
CA PRO A 86 -13.73 9.99 -18.07
C PRO A 86 -13.81 10.55 -16.65
N ALA A 87 -14.92 11.21 -16.29
CA ALA A 87 -15.12 11.73 -14.94
C ALA A 87 -15.31 10.60 -13.91
N VAL A 88 -16.02 9.53 -14.27
CA VAL A 88 -16.12 8.30 -13.45
C VAL A 88 -14.74 7.69 -13.23
N ALA A 89 -13.97 7.50 -14.31
CA ALA A 89 -12.61 6.94 -14.24
C ALA A 89 -11.70 7.78 -13.33
N LYS A 90 -11.77 9.11 -13.44
CA LYS A 90 -11.03 10.03 -12.57
C LYS A 90 -11.43 9.89 -11.11
N GLY A 91 -12.74 9.79 -10.83
CA GLY A 91 -13.25 9.57 -9.48
C GLY A 91 -12.78 8.26 -8.86
N VAL A 92 -12.79 7.20 -9.65
CA VAL A 92 -12.25 5.88 -9.27
C VAL A 92 -10.75 5.99 -8.96
N ASN A 93 -9.94 6.52 -9.87
CA ASN A 93 -8.50 6.62 -9.69
C ASN A 93 -8.09 7.46 -8.47
N GLU A 94 -8.80 8.57 -8.21
CA GLU A 94 -8.54 9.37 -7.00
C GLU A 94 -8.93 8.62 -5.73
N ALA A 95 -10.07 7.92 -5.73
CA ALA A 95 -10.52 7.14 -4.58
C ALA A 95 -9.63 5.92 -4.29
N MET A 96 -8.97 5.35 -5.30
CA MET A 96 -7.95 4.30 -5.11
C MET A 96 -6.77 4.80 -4.28
N GLY A 97 -6.46 6.09 -4.27
CA GLY A 97 -5.35 6.63 -3.48
C GLY A 97 -5.57 6.62 -1.96
N ASP A 98 -6.83 6.60 -1.51
CA ASP A 98 -7.20 6.72 -0.09
C ASP A 98 -7.79 5.44 0.50
N GLY A 99 -7.89 4.34 -0.25
CA GLY A 99 -8.33 3.03 0.26
C GLY A 99 -9.66 3.03 1.04
N VAL A 100 -9.92 1.94 1.75
CA VAL A 100 -11.07 1.82 2.69
C VAL A 100 -10.71 1.21 4.04
N LEU A 101 -9.60 0.48 4.13
CA LEU A 101 -9.24 -0.27 5.34
C LEU A 101 -8.37 0.55 6.29
N ALA A 102 -7.21 1.01 5.79
CA ALA A 102 -6.25 1.82 6.54
C ALA A 102 -5.80 3.06 5.76
N HIS A 103 -6.51 3.40 4.69
CA HIS A 103 -6.18 4.51 3.82
C HIS A 103 -4.80 4.42 3.16
N TYR A 104 -4.51 3.24 2.63
CA TYR A 104 -3.38 3.03 1.74
C TYR A 104 -3.83 2.93 0.27
N PRO A 105 -2.93 3.23 -0.68
CA PRO A 105 -3.23 3.10 -2.10
C PRO A 105 -3.66 1.68 -2.45
N VAL A 106 -4.77 1.59 -3.19
CA VAL A 106 -5.33 0.34 -3.68
C VAL A 106 -4.59 -0.09 -4.96
N VAL A 107 -4.25 -1.36 -5.05
CA VAL A 107 -3.59 -1.99 -6.21
C VAL A 107 -4.22 -3.32 -6.56
N ASP A 108 -3.86 -3.81 -7.75
CA ASP A 108 -4.21 -5.14 -8.25
C ASP A 108 -5.73 -5.35 -8.32
N ILE A 109 -6.43 -4.35 -8.87
CA ILE A 109 -7.88 -4.42 -9.10
C ILE A 109 -8.26 -3.97 -10.50
N LYS A 110 -9.24 -4.65 -11.08
CA LYS A 110 -9.92 -4.25 -12.32
C LYS A 110 -11.28 -3.68 -11.96
N THR A 111 -11.51 -2.44 -12.35
CA THR A 111 -12.79 -1.75 -12.15
C THR A 111 -13.50 -1.62 -13.49
N ARG A 112 -14.74 -2.10 -13.59
CA ARG A 112 -15.56 -1.98 -14.79
C ARG A 112 -16.80 -1.16 -14.49
N VAL A 113 -17.00 -0.07 -15.22
CA VAL A 113 -18.30 0.60 -15.25
C VAL A 113 -19.18 -0.10 -16.28
N TYR A 114 -20.33 -0.60 -15.84
CA TYR A 114 -21.21 -1.38 -16.73
C TYR A 114 -22.62 -0.82 -16.83
N ASP A 115 -23.07 -0.05 -15.84
CA ASP A 115 -24.42 0.52 -15.81
C ASP A 115 -24.47 1.80 -14.95
N GLY A 116 -25.59 2.50 -15.00
CA GLY A 116 -25.86 3.69 -14.22
C GLY A 116 -27.06 4.46 -14.76
N SER A 117 -27.17 5.71 -14.35
CA SER A 117 -28.17 6.61 -14.92
C SER A 117 -27.73 8.06 -14.81
N PHE A 118 -28.37 8.93 -15.58
CA PHE A 118 -28.14 10.37 -15.52
C PHE A 118 -29.47 11.14 -15.48
N HIS A 119 -29.41 12.41 -15.10
CA HIS A 119 -30.52 13.35 -15.20
C HIS A 119 -30.14 14.46 -16.18
N PRO A 120 -30.98 14.82 -17.18
CA PRO A 120 -30.60 15.76 -18.24
C PRO A 120 -30.15 17.13 -17.75
N VAL A 121 -30.68 17.60 -16.63
CA VAL A 121 -30.42 18.96 -16.10
C VAL A 121 -29.50 18.94 -14.88
N ASP A 122 -29.55 17.87 -14.08
CA ASP A 122 -28.88 17.83 -12.77
C ASP A 122 -27.55 17.04 -12.83
N SER A 123 -27.27 16.37 -13.94
CA SER A 123 -26.01 15.65 -14.12
C SER A 123 -24.88 16.55 -14.59
N SER A 124 -23.73 16.37 -13.95
CA SER A 124 -22.47 17.06 -14.28
C SER A 124 -21.29 16.10 -14.09
N GLU A 125 -20.14 16.44 -14.69
CA GLU A 125 -18.91 15.67 -14.55
C GLU A 125 -18.52 15.46 -13.08
N ILE A 126 -18.68 16.50 -12.25
CA ILE A 126 -18.37 16.43 -10.82
C ILE A 126 -19.27 15.40 -10.12
N CYS A 127 -20.57 15.33 -10.48
CA CYS A 127 -21.48 14.35 -9.89
C CYS A 127 -21.08 12.91 -10.24
N PHE A 128 -20.68 12.66 -11.48
CA PHE A 128 -20.21 11.34 -11.92
C PHE A 128 -18.85 10.96 -11.33
N LYS A 129 -17.97 11.93 -11.13
CA LYS A 129 -16.72 11.74 -10.40
C LYS A 129 -16.97 11.32 -8.95
N ILE A 130 -17.84 12.03 -8.25
CA ILE A 130 -18.24 11.69 -6.87
C ILE A 130 -18.92 10.31 -6.84
N ALA A 131 -19.79 10.02 -7.82
CA ALA A 131 -20.48 8.75 -7.88
C ALA A 131 -19.52 7.57 -8.14
N GLY A 132 -18.55 7.72 -9.04
CA GLY A 132 -17.51 6.72 -9.28
C GLY A 132 -16.65 6.45 -8.04
N ALA A 133 -16.23 7.51 -7.34
CA ALA A 133 -15.50 7.39 -6.07
C ALA A 133 -16.32 6.67 -4.99
N GLY A 134 -17.62 7.02 -4.86
CA GLY A 134 -18.52 6.38 -3.90
C GLY A 134 -18.81 4.92 -4.22
N ALA A 135 -18.98 4.58 -5.49
CA ALA A 135 -19.19 3.20 -5.95
C ALA A 135 -17.94 2.35 -5.70
N LEU A 136 -16.73 2.90 -5.97
CA LEU A 136 -15.49 2.19 -5.67
C LEU A 136 -15.36 1.90 -4.18
N LYS A 137 -15.57 2.90 -3.31
CA LYS A 137 -15.46 2.69 -1.85
C LYS A 137 -16.41 1.60 -1.36
N ARG A 138 -17.65 1.57 -1.85
CA ARG A 138 -18.61 0.50 -1.55
C ARG A 138 -18.14 -0.87 -2.06
N GLY A 139 -17.63 -0.92 -3.29
CA GLY A 139 -17.11 -2.14 -3.90
C GLY A 139 -15.91 -2.70 -3.15
N LEU A 140 -14.98 -1.84 -2.74
CA LEU A 140 -13.81 -2.22 -1.95
C LEU A 140 -14.23 -2.80 -0.59
N SER A 141 -15.18 -2.18 0.11
CA SER A 141 -15.68 -2.72 1.39
C SER A 141 -16.37 -4.07 1.24
N GLN A 142 -17.02 -4.33 0.11
CA GLN A 142 -17.71 -5.60 -0.17
C GLN A 142 -16.77 -6.70 -0.68
N GLY A 143 -15.66 -6.34 -1.33
CA GLY A 143 -14.68 -7.27 -1.93
C GLY A 143 -13.70 -7.91 -0.94
N GLN A 144 -13.99 -7.86 0.37
CA GLN A 144 -13.10 -8.34 1.43
C GLN A 144 -11.68 -7.72 1.33
N PRO A 145 -11.54 -6.43 1.67
CA PRO A 145 -10.29 -5.72 1.48
C PRO A 145 -9.20 -6.24 2.44
N ILE A 146 -7.97 -6.39 1.93
CA ILE A 146 -6.80 -6.83 2.70
C ILE A 146 -5.64 -5.85 2.55
N LEU A 147 -4.71 -5.90 3.50
CA LEU A 147 -3.45 -5.16 3.43
C LEU A 147 -2.36 -5.98 2.75
N LEU A 148 -1.53 -5.28 1.99
CA LEU A 148 -0.30 -5.79 1.42
C LEU A 148 0.90 -5.05 2.01
N GLU A 149 1.93 -5.81 2.37
CA GLU A 149 3.23 -5.27 2.80
C GLU A 149 4.33 -5.56 1.79
N PRO A 150 5.32 -4.66 1.65
CA PRO A 150 6.47 -4.90 0.80
C PRO A 150 7.41 -5.94 1.43
N ILE A 151 7.68 -7.00 0.69
CA ILE A 151 8.68 -8.01 1.00
C ILE A 151 10.00 -7.62 0.34
N MET A 152 11.06 -7.71 1.12
CA MET A 152 12.41 -7.35 0.72
C MET A 152 13.28 -8.60 0.63
N ASN A 153 14.03 -8.74 -0.45
CA ASN A 153 15.15 -9.67 -0.53
C ASN A 153 16.29 -9.10 0.30
N ILE A 154 16.74 -9.86 1.31
CA ILE A 154 17.88 -9.51 2.13
C ILE A 154 19.00 -10.53 1.90
N LYS A 155 20.22 -10.04 1.68
CA LYS A 155 21.43 -10.88 1.67
C LYS A 155 22.34 -10.43 2.79
N VAL A 156 22.61 -11.32 3.74
CA VAL A 156 23.46 -11.05 4.90
C VAL A 156 24.78 -11.79 4.74
N SER A 157 25.89 -11.10 4.90
CA SER A 157 27.24 -11.66 4.81
C SER A 157 27.97 -11.45 6.14
N ALA A 158 28.36 -12.55 6.80
CA ALA A 158 29.03 -12.51 8.10
C ALA A 158 29.92 -13.75 8.30
N SER A 159 30.77 -13.73 9.34
CA SER A 159 31.56 -14.91 9.77
C SER A 159 30.63 -16.10 10.01
N GLU A 160 31.10 -17.30 9.68
CA GLU A 160 30.34 -18.53 9.90
C GLU A 160 29.94 -18.74 11.37
N ASP A 161 30.73 -18.21 12.31
CA ASP A 161 30.49 -18.24 13.76
C ASP A 161 29.13 -17.63 14.16
N PHE A 162 28.63 -16.65 13.40
CA PHE A 162 27.40 -15.93 13.70
C PHE A 162 26.18 -16.45 12.93
N THR A 163 26.35 -17.48 12.11
CA THR A 163 25.31 -17.97 11.19
C THR A 163 24.03 -18.36 11.93
N GLY A 164 24.16 -19.12 13.04
CA GLY A 164 23.02 -19.57 13.83
C GLY A 164 22.22 -18.41 14.42
N ASP A 165 22.91 -17.44 15.00
CA ASP A 165 22.28 -16.26 15.61
C ASP A 165 21.58 -15.38 14.58
N ILE A 166 22.18 -15.19 13.40
CA ILE A 166 21.57 -14.43 12.29
C ILE A 166 20.29 -15.12 11.80
N ILE A 167 20.31 -16.44 11.64
CA ILE A 167 19.11 -17.19 11.24
C ILE A 167 18.04 -17.10 12.34
N GLY A 168 18.43 -17.18 13.61
CA GLY A 168 17.54 -16.99 14.75
C GLY A 168 16.85 -15.63 14.72
N ASP A 169 17.61 -14.55 14.55
CA ASP A 169 17.08 -13.19 14.45
C ASP A 169 16.13 -13.02 13.25
N LEU A 170 16.51 -13.51 12.07
CA LEU A 170 15.67 -13.48 10.87
C LEU A 170 14.32 -14.19 11.08
N ASN A 171 14.31 -15.32 11.79
CA ASN A 171 13.07 -16.03 12.12
C ASN A 171 12.14 -15.19 13.01
N THR A 172 12.68 -14.44 13.98
CA THR A 172 11.86 -13.52 14.80
C THR A 172 11.23 -12.39 13.98
N LYS A 173 11.85 -12.05 12.85
CA LYS A 173 11.44 -10.97 11.92
C LYS A 173 10.55 -11.46 10.77
N ARG A 174 9.88 -12.62 10.95
CA ARG A 174 9.03 -13.26 9.92
C ARG A 174 9.75 -13.48 8.59
N ALA A 175 11.08 -13.59 8.62
CA ALA A 175 11.82 -13.81 7.40
C ALA A 175 11.72 -15.28 6.95
N LYS A 176 11.64 -15.49 5.65
CA LYS A 176 11.77 -16.79 5.01
C LYS A 176 13.18 -16.93 4.46
N VAL A 177 13.98 -17.80 5.05
CA VAL A 177 15.32 -18.14 4.53
C VAL A 177 15.16 -18.91 3.22
N LEU A 178 15.81 -18.43 2.16
CA LEU A 178 15.81 -19.03 0.83
C LEU A 178 16.98 -19.98 0.64
N GLY A 179 18.12 -19.66 1.23
CA GLY A 179 19.32 -20.47 1.15
C GLY A 179 20.51 -19.84 1.84
N MET A 180 21.60 -20.59 1.87
CA MET A 180 22.87 -20.16 2.43
C MET A 180 24.00 -20.66 1.54
N ASN A 181 24.88 -19.75 1.15
CA ASN A 181 26.08 -20.06 0.38
C ASN A 181 27.30 -19.93 1.30
N PRO A 182 27.95 -21.05 1.69
CA PRO A 182 29.17 -21.00 2.48
C PRO A 182 30.39 -20.67 1.60
N GLY A 183 31.32 -19.85 2.09
CA GLY A 183 32.55 -19.53 1.37
C GLY A 183 33.66 -18.92 2.21
N GLY A 184 34.80 -19.62 2.34
CA GLY A 184 36.05 -19.06 2.87
C GLY A 184 35.96 -18.40 4.25
N GLY A 185 35.14 -18.94 5.16
CA GLY A 185 34.91 -18.42 6.51
C GLY A 185 33.83 -17.32 6.60
N ILE A 186 33.23 -16.91 5.47
CA ILE A 186 32.11 -15.98 5.42
C ILE A 186 30.90 -16.68 4.79
N ASN A 187 29.79 -16.69 5.50
CA ASN A 187 28.53 -17.22 5.00
C ASN A 187 27.66 -16.10 4.44
N VAL A 188 27.04 -16.36 3.29
CA VAL A 188 26.01 -15.50 2.71
C VAL A 188 24.64 -16.14 2.89
N ILE A 189 23.79 -15.50 3.68
CA ILE A 189 22.42 -15.95 3.95
C ILE A 189 21.47 -15.12 3.09
N GLU A 190 20.65 -15.79 2.28
CA GLU A 190 19.62 -15.14 1.46
C GLU A 190 18.24 -15.41 2.07
N ALA A 191 17.48 -14.35 2.32
CA ALA A 191 16.14 -14.44 2.89
C ALA A 191 15.19 -13.40 2.31
N GLN A 192 13.91 -13.59 2.55
CA GLN A 192 12.86 -12.61 2.30
C GLN A 192 12.22 -12.19 3.60
N ALA A 193 12.19 -10.89 3.89
CA ALA A 193 11.60 -10.37 5.11
C ALA A 193 10.68 -9.17 4.80
N PRO A 194 9.59 -8.97 5.55
CA PRO A 194 8.79 -7.76 5.43
C PRO A 194 9.61 -6.52 5.78
N GLN A 195 9.47 -5.44 4.99
CA GLN A 195 10.24 -4.21 5.19
C GLN A 195 10.09 -3.66 6.62
N ALA A 196 8.89 -3.77 7.20
CA ALA A 196 8.59 -3.31 8.55
C ALA A 196 9.51 -3.93 9.63
N GLU A 197 9.93 -5.17 9.44
CA GLU A 197 10.70 -5.94 10.42
C GLU A 197 12.21 -5.65 10.34
N ILE A 198 12.67 -5.07 9.22
CA ILE A 198 14.09 -4.86 8.92
C ILE A 198 14.50 -3.38 8.88
N LEU A 199 13.62 -2.45 9.26
CA LEU A 199 13.92 -1.00 9.29
C LEU A 199 15.16 -0.68 10.14
N ARG A 200 15.41 -1.46 11.19
CA ARG A 200 16.54 -1.29 12.12
C ARG A 200 17.59 -2.40 12.03
N TYR A 201 17.53 -3.22 10.97
CA TYR A 201 18.36 -4.42 10.85
C TYR A 201 19.87 -4.15 10.90
N ALA A 202 20.32 -2.96 10.48
CA ALA A 202 21.72 -2.56 10.61
C ALA A 202 22.23 -2.60 12.07
N ILE A 203 21.38 -2.27 13.04
CA ILE A 203 21.73 -2.23 14.47
C ILE A 203 21.76 -3.66 15.01
N ASP A 204 20.71 -4.42 14.72
CA ASP A 204 20.55 -5.80 15.13
C ASP A 204 21.73 -6.65 14.62
N LEU A 205 22.03 -6.54 13.32
CA LEU A 205 23.15 -7.26 12.71
C LEU A 205 24.50 -6.85 13.31
N LYS A 206 24.72 -5.56 13.56
CA LYS A 206 25.96 -5.07 14.17
C LYS A 206 26.14 -5.64 15.59
N SER A 207 25.06 -5.73 16.35
CA SER A 207 25.06 -6.32 17.69
C SER A 207 25.42 -7.81 17.65
N ILE A 208 24.74 -8.57 16.79
CA ILE A 208 24.94 -10.02 16.62
C ILE A 208 26.38 -10.33 16.17
N THR A 209 26.86 -9.61 15.16
CA THR A 209 28.13 -9.91 14.50
C THR A 209 29.33 -9.17 15.07
N GLN A 210 29.16 -8.46 16.19
CA GLN A 210 30.18 -7.58 16.77
C GLN A 210 30.75 -6.59 15.74
N GLY A 211 29.90 -6.14 14.81
CA GLY A 211 30.25 -5.23 13.71
C GLY A 211 30.96 -5.84 12.52
N ARG A 212 31.03 -7.17 12.41
CA ARG A 212 31.69 -7.89 11.30
C ARG A 212 30.73 -8.41 10.22
N GLY A 213 29.45 -8.09 10.33
CA GLY A 213 28.43 -8.41 9.34
C GLY A 213 28.13 -7.24 8.41
N SER A 214 27.73 -7.58 7.18
CA SER A 214 27.16 -6.62 6.22
C SER A 214 25.89 -7.20 5.60
N TYR A 215 25.04 -6.35 5.07
CA TYR A 215 23.83 -6.80 4.39
C TYR A 215 23.45 -5.88 3.23
N THR A 216 22.71 -6.44 2.29
CA THR A 216 22.06 -5.70 1.20
C THR A 216 20.57 -6.01 1.19
N VAL A 217 19.78 -5.03 0.76
CA VAL A 217 18.31 -5.13 0.71
C VAL A 217 17.84 -4.65 -0.66
N GLY A 218 16.96 -5.42 -1.29
CA GLY A 218 16.29 -5.07 -2.54
C GLY A 218 14.80 -5.40 -2.47
N PHE A 219 13.96 -4.59 -3.13
CA PHE A 219 12.53 -4.89 -3.22
C PHE A 219 12.30 -6.21 -3.95
N SER A 220 11.39 -7.04 -3.44
CA SER A 220 10.97 -8.30 -4.06
C SER A 220 9.58 -8.17 -4.67
N HIS A 221 8.56 -8.11 -3.81
CA HIS A 221 7.14 -8.06 -4.21
C HIS A 221 6.28 -7.59 -3.04
N TYR A 222 4.99 -7.42 -3.28
CA TYR A 222 3.99 -7.22 -2.22
C TYR A 222 3.34 -8.54 -1.85
N ALA A 223 3.19 -8.79 -0.55
CA ALA A 223 2.52 -9.97 -0.01
C ALA A 223 1.43 -9.57 0.99
N GLU A 224 0.48 -10.47 1.22
CA GLU A 224 -0.58 -10.26 2.20
C GLU A 224 -0.03 -10.15 3.61
N VAL A 225 -0.51 -9.13 4.34
CA VAL A 225 -0.20 -8.94 5.75
C VAL A 225 -0.92 -10.00 6.58
N PRO A 226 -0.22 -10.75 7.45
CA PRO A 226 -0.87 -11.69 8.35
C PRO A 226 -1.94 -11.02 9.22
N SER A 227 -3.07 -11.71 9.40
CA SER A 227 -4.26 -11.19 10.11
C SER A 227 -3.98 -10.61 11.51
N HIS A 228 -3.03 -11.20 12.25
CA HIS A 228 -2.63 -10.75 13.58
C HIS A 228 -1.87 -9.40 13.57
N VAL A 229 -1.23 -9.04 12.45
CA VAL A 229 -0.51 -7.76 12.28
C VAL A 229 -1.44 -6.69 11.70
N THR A 230 -2.40 -7.09 10.85
CA THR A 230 -3.34 -6.19 10.18
C THR A 230 -4.06 -5.25 11.14
N GLN A 231 -4.61 -5.77 12.24
CA GLN A 231 -5.34 -4.95 13.23
C GLN A 231 -4.46 -3.87 13.87
N LYS A 232 -3.19 -4.20 14.14
CA LYS A 232 -2.22 -3.24 14.70
C LYS A 232 -1.93 -2.11 13.71
N ILE A 233 -1.76 -2.42 12.43
CA ILE A 233 -1.50 -1.41 11.38
C ILE A 233 -2.70 -0.48 11.20
N ILE A 234 -3.92 -1.03 11.18
CA ILE A 234 -5.15 -0.23 11.09
C ILE A 234 -5.23 0.74 12.29
N ALA A 235 -5.07 0.23 13.51
CA ALA A 235 -5.14 1.05 14.73
C ALA A 235 -4.09 2.16 14.76
N GLN A 236 -2.83 1.85 14.40
CA GLN A 236 -1.75 2.84 14.33
C GLN A 236 -2.09 3.95 13.33
N ARG A 237 -2.62 3.58 12.17
CA ARG A 237 -2.94 4.52 11.10
C ARG A 237 -4.15 5.40 11.42
N GLN A 238 -5.13 4.87 12.16
CA GLN A 238 -6.23 5.66 12.70
C GLN A 238 -5.74 6.69 13.73
N ALA A 239 -4.82 6.30 14.62
CA ALA A 239 -4.22 7.22 15.59
C ALA A 239 -3.38 8.33 14.93
N GLU A 240 -2.72 8.06 13.80
CA GLU A 240 -1.99 9.10 13.06
C GLU A 240 -2.89 10.15 12.37
N LYS A 241 -4.15 9.80 12.08
CA LYS A 241 -5.11 10.70 11.42
C LYS A 241 -5.97 11.50 12.41
N ALA A 242 -6.07 11.06 13.66
CA ALA A 242 -6.82 11.72 14.73
C ALA A 242 -6.03 12.92 15.30
#